data_AF-A0A1G9EA01-F1
#
_entry.id   AF-A0A1G9EA01-F1
#
_cell.length_a   1.000
_cell.length_b   1.000
_cell.length_c   1.000
_cell.angle_alpha   90.00
_cell.angle_beta   90.00
_cell.angle_gamma   90.00
#
_symmetry.space_group_name_H-M   'P 1'
#
loop_
_entity.id
_entity.type
_entity.pdbx_description
1 polymer ?
#
loop_
_entity_poly.entity_id
_entity_poly.type
_entity_poly.pdbx_seq_one_letter_code
_entity_poly.pdbx_strand_id
1 'polypeptide(L)' 'MNTPAVNRLHLIGKLMDDLHGQLNQVYSLEEEFAEKRQFNETVDMVGKAQSSITRVRDAIGKKGGKSVAKGYK' A
#
# COMPACT_ATOMS: atom_id res chain seq x y z
N MET A 1 -21.37 8.49 -14.66
CA MET A 1 -20.52 7.42 -15.22
C MET A 1 -19.07 7.74 -14.89
N ASN A 2 -18.29 6.78 -14.37
CA ASN A 2 -16.86 7.02 -14.15
C ASN A 2 -16.14 7.03 -15.50
N THR A 3 -15.23 7.99 -15.70
CA THR A 3 -14.41 8.02 -16.91
C THR A 3 -13.39 6.89 -16.89
N PRO A 4 -12.86 6.46 -18.04
CA PRO A 4 -11.78 5.47 -18.09
C PRO A 4 -10.57 5.84 -17.21
N ALA A 5 -10.27 7.14 -17.09
CA ALA A 5 -9.21 7.64 -16.21
C ALA A 5 -9.50 7.39 -14.73
N VAL A 6 -10.74 7.64 -14.28
CA VAL A 6 -11.15 7.37 -12.89
C VAL A 6 -11.07 5.87 -12.58
N ASN A 7 -11.51 5.01 -13.51
CA ASN A 7 -11.44 3.56 -13.33
C ASN A 7 -9.99 3.05 -13.21
N ARG A 8 -9.06 3.59 -14.00
CA ARG A 8 -7.63 3.25 -13.89
C ARG A 8 -7.07 3.64 -12.53
N LEU A 9 -7.44 4.80 -12.00
CA LEU A 9 -7.02 5.21 -10.67
C LEU A 9 -7.59 4.26 -9.60
N HIS A 10 -8.88 3.92 -9.64
CA HIS A 10 -9.44 2.94 -8.70
C HIS A 10 -8.73 1.58 -8.75
N LEU A 11 -8.34 1.10 -9.93
CA LEU A 11 -7.53 -0.11 -10.06
C LEU A 11 -6.14 0.04 -9.40
N ILE A 12 -5.47 1.17 -9.60
CA ILE A 12 -4.19 1.47 -8.95
C ILE A 12 -4.35 1.48 -7.43
N GLY A 13 -5.41 2.09 -6.91
CA GLY A 13 -5.73 2.08 -5.47
C GLY A 13 -5.89 0.66 -4.93
N LYS A 14 -6.63 -0.20 -5.64
CA LYS A 14 -6.78 -1.61 -5.25
C LYS A 14 -5.44 -2.36 -5.23
N LEU A 15 -4.61 -2.19 -6.26
CA LEU A 15 -3.29 -2.83 -6.32
C LEU A 15 -2.36 -2.35 -5.19
N MET A 16 -2.47 -1.09 -4.79
CA MET A 16 -1.75 -0.54 -3.63
C MET A 16 -2.20 -1.20 -2.33
N ASP A 17 -3.50 -1.43 -2.16
CA ASP A 17 -4.06 -2.08 -0.99
C ASP A 17 -3.66 -3.56 -0.91
N ASP A 18 -3.71 -4.26 -2.05
CA ASP A 18 -3.25 -5.64 -2.15
C ASP A 18 -1.76 -5.76 -1.79
N LEU A 19 -0.91 -4.85 -2.32
CA LEU A 19 0.52 -4.80 -1.97
C LEU A 19 0.74 -4.49 -0.49
N HIS A 20 0.00 -3.53 0.08
CA HIS A 20 0.08 -3.23 1.51
C HIS A 20 -0.30 -4.45 2.36
N GLY A 21 -1.32 -5.22 1.94
CA GLY A 21 -1.73 -6.47 2.58
C GLY A 21 -0.68 -7.58 2.47
N GLN A 22 -0.03 -7.74 1.32
CA GLN A 22 1.08 -8.68 1.14
C GLN A 22 2.26 -8.33 2.04
N LEU A 23 2.60 -7.04 2.17
CA LEU A 23 3.65 -6.57 3.07
C LEU A 23 3.34 -6.88 4.55
N ASN A 24 2.06 -6.91 4.95
CA ASN A 24 1.68 -7.34 6.30
C ASN A 24 1.98 -8.82 6.58
N GLN A 25 2.12 -9.66 5.56
CA GLN A 25 2.46 -11.07 5.77
C GLN A 25 3.91 -11.25 6.24
N VAL A 26 4.78 -10.25 6.02
CA VAL A 26 6.18 -10.32 6.45
C VAL A 26 6.31 -10.41 7.97
N TYR A 27 5.39 -9.79 8.73
CA TYR A 27 5.43 -9.84 10.19
C TYR A 27 5.23 -11.27 10.76
N SER A 28 4.62 -12.19 10.00
CA SER A 28 4.48 -13.59 10.42
C SER A 28 5.69 -14.47 10.09
N LEU A 29 6.69 -13.95 9.37
CA LEU A 29 7.84 -14.73 8.94
C LEU A 29 9.00 -14.74 9.95
N GLU A 30 8.81 -14.26 11.19
CA GLU A 30 9.90 -14.13 12.19
C GLU A 30 10.69 -15.43 12.36
N GLU A 31 10.00 -16.57 12.39
CA GLU A 31 10.61 -17.89 12.57
C GLU A 31 11.41 -18.39 11.35
N GLU A 32 11.22 -17.78 10.18
CA GLU A 32 11.97 -18.12 8.95
C GLU A 32 13.34 -17.45 8.90
N PHE A 33 13.61 -16.48 9.77
CA PHE A 33 14.90 -15.78 9.83
C PHE A 33 15.89 -16.49 10.75
N ALA A 34 17.10 -16.72 10.25
CA ALA A 34 18.20 -17.26 11.06
C ALA A 34 18.67 -16.27 12.14
N GLU A 35 18.59 -14.96 11.88
CA GLU A 35 18.96 -13.90 12.82
C GLU A 35 17.80 -12.92 13.06
N LYS A 36 17.45 -12.69 14.33
CA LYS A 36 16.43 -11.70 14.74
C LYS A 36 16.74 -10.28 14.23
N ARG A 37 18.01 -9.93 14.08
CA ARG A 37 18.43 -8.63 13.51
C ARG A 37 17.95 -8.46 12.07
N GLN A 38 18.11 -9.48 11.23
CA GLN A 38 17.70 -9.46 9.83
C GLN A 38 16.18 -9.34 9.69
N PHE A 39 15.43 -10.02 10.57
CA PHE A 39 13.98 -9.87 10.65
C PHE A 39 13.59 -8.42 10.98
N ASN A 40 14.20 -7.83 12.02
CA ASN A 40 13.91 -6.46 12.42
C ASN A 40 14.25 -5.44 11.31
N GLU A 41 15.37 -5.61 10.62
CA GLU A 41 15.73 -4.77 9.46
C GLU A 41 14.71 -4.91 8.33
N THR A 42 14.23 -6.14 8.08
CA THR A 42 13.18 -6.39 7.08
C THR A 42 11.87 -5.73 7.47
N VAL A 43 11.45 -5.83 8.73
CA VAL A 43 10.25 -5.18 9.26
C VAL A 43 10.34 -3.65 9.13
N ASP A 44 11.50 -3.05 9.42
CA ASP A 44 11.71 -1.61 9.22
C ASP A 44 11.56 -1.19 7.74
N MET A 45 12.15 -1.97 6.82
CA MET A 45 11.99 -1.74 5.38
C MET A 45 10.53 -1.87 4.93
N VAL A 46 9.82 -2.88 5.43
CA VAL A 46 8.38 -3.08 5.19
C VAL A 46 7.57 -1.88 5.68
N GLY A 47 7.82 -1.41 6.90
CA GLY A 47 7.13 -0.24 7.45
C GLY A 47 7.34 1.02 6.59
N LYS A 48 8.56 1.24 6.08
CA LYS A 48 8.86 2.34 5.15
C LYS A 48 8.13 2.20 3.82
N ALA A 49 8.05 0.97 3.27
CA ALA A 49 7.32 0.69 2.04
C ALA A 49 5.82 0.94 2.22
N GLN A 50 5.22 0.42 3.30
CA GLN A 50 3.81 0.63 3.65
C GLN A 50 3.49 2.12 3.80
N SER A 51 4.32 2.87 4.54
CA SER A 51 4.15 4.33 4.69
C SER A 51 4.19 5.05 3.34
N SER A 52 5.07 4.62 2.42
CA SER A 52 5.17 5.20 1.09
C SER A 52 3.93 4.91 0.24
N ILE A 53 3.40 3.69 0.30
CA ILE A 53 2.15 3.30 -0.37
C ILE A 53 0.98 4.16 0.12
N THR A 54 0.82 4.30 1.44
CA THR A 54 -0.23 5.13 2.04
C THR A 54 -0.12 6.58 1.58
N ARG A 55 1.08 7.17 1.56
CA ARG A 55 1.29 8.54 1.07
C ARG A 55 0.88 8.72 -0.39
N VAL A 56 1.17 7.75 -1.25
CA VAL A 56 0.75 7.80 -2.66
C VAL A 56 -0.77 7.68 -2.76
N ARG A 57 -1.38 6.73 -2.03
CA ARG A 57 -2.84 6.55 -1.96
C ARG A 57 -3.54 7.85 -1.56
N ASP A 58 -3.09 8.49 -0.49
CA ASP A 58 -3.63 9.75 0.03
C ASP A 58 -3.45 10.90 -0.97
N ALA A 59 -2.28 11.00 -1.60
CA ALA A 59 -2.02 12.02 -2.61
C ALA A 59 -2.96 11.89 -3.81
N ILE A 60 -3.25 10.67 -4.27
CA ILE A 60 -4.22 10.43 -5.35
C ILE A 60 -5.63 10.79 -4.90
N GLY A 61 -6.06 10.35 -3.71
CA GLY A 61 -7.36 10.68 -3.15
C GLY A 61 -7.58 12.19 -3.02
N LYS A 62 -6.55 12.92 -2.58
CA LYS A 62 -6.59 14.38 -2.41
C LYS A 62 -6.59 15.13 -3.75
N LYS A 63 -5.80 14.69 -4.74
CA LYS A 63 -5.61 15.40 -6.02
C LYS A 63 -6.59 14.98 -7.12
N GLY A 64 -7.19 13.79 -7.05
CA GLY A 64 -8.03 13.23 -8.10
C GLY A 64 -9.48 13.75 -8.15
N GLY A 65 -9.87 14.63 -7.23
CA GLY A 65 -11.24 15.16 -7.14
C GLY A 65 -12.26 14.17 -6.55
N LYS A 66 -13.52 14.61 -6.42
CA LYS A 66 -14.57 13.89 -5.66
C LYS A 66 -14.83 12.46 -6.14
N SER A 67 -14.79 12.20 -7.44
CA SER A 67 -15.07 10.86 -8.00
C SER A 67 -13.93 9.87 -7.76
N VAL A 68 -12.68 10.33 -7.84
CA VAL A 68 -11.51 9.50 -7.52
C VAL A 68 -11.47 9.23 -6.03
N ALA A 69 -11.62 10.27 -5.19
CA ALA A 69 -11.55 10.17 -3.74
C ALA A 69 -12.45 9.08 -3.14
N LYS A 70 -13.63 8.80 -3.73
CA LYS A 70 -14.53 7.73 -3.26
C LYS A 70 -13.91 6.33 -3.28
N GLY A 71 -13.00 6.04 -4.21
CA GLY A 71 -12.35 4.73 -4.33
C GLY A 71 -11.05 4.62 -3.52
N TYR A 72 -10.73 5.65 -2.74
CA TYR A 72 -9.51 5.74 -1.92
C TYR A 72 -9.83 5.94 -0.43
N LYS A 73 -11.12 5.96 -0.06
CA LYS A 73 -11.62 6.04 1.32
C LYS A 73 -11.62 4.69 2.01
#